data_AF-A0A2A9HJC8-F1
#
_entry.id   AF-A0A2A9HJC8-F1
#
_cell.length_a   1.000
_cell.length_b   1.000
_cell.length_c   1.000
_cell.angle_alpha   90.00
_cell.angle_beta   90.00
_cell.angle_gamma   90.00
#
_symmetry.space_group_name_H-M   'P 1'
#
loop_
_entity.id
_entity.type
_entity.pdbx_description
1 polymer ?
#
loop_
_entity_poly.entity_id
_entity_poly.type
_entity_poly.pdbx_seq_one_letter_code
_entity_poly.pdbx_strand_id
1 'polypeptide(L)' 'MRGREAVRELHLVPGPAGWALVREGSEQPLGMFGDLGRALDAATAGSRRVRVVVHGRKEW' A
#
# COMPACT_ATOMS: atom_id res chain seq x y z
N MET A 1 16.65 22.30 12.61
CA MET A 1 15.82 21.08 12.67
C MET A 1 15.56 20.59 11.25
N ARG A 2 16.28 19.59 10.73
CA ARG A 2 15.90 18.92 9.49
C ARG A 2 14.85 17.87 9.83
N GLY A 3 13.58 18.18 9.57
CA GLY A 3 12.51 17.20 9.67
C GLY A 3 12.82 16.05 8.73
N ARG A 4 13.15 14.89 9.28
CA ARG A 4 13.21 13.63 8.53
C ARG A 4 11.77 13.38 8.12
N GLU A 5 11.39 13.77 6.90
CA GLU A 5 10.05 13.47 6.38
C GLU A 5 9.92 11.94 6.44
N ALA A 6 9.11 11.46 7.38
CA ALA A 6 8.92 10.03 7.56
C ALA A 6 8.30 9.51 6.26
N VAL A 7 9.05 8.68 5.54
CA VAL A 7 8.56 8.07 4.31
C VAL A 7 7.32 7.26 4.69
N ARG A 8 6.18 7.60 4.10
CA ARG A 8 4.92 6.91 4.41
C ARG A 8 4.99 5.51 3.83
N GLU A 9 4.94 4.51 4.70
CA GLU A 9 4.88 3.10 4.29
C GLU A 9 3.43 2.65 4.07
N LEU A 10 3.21 1.99 2.93
CA LEU A 10 1.93 1.43 2.51
C LEU A 10 2.14 -0.02 2.10
N HIS A 11 1.18 -0.87 2.45
CA HIS A 11 1.21 -2.29 2.13
C HIS A 11 0.10 -2.62 1.13
N LEU A 12 0.46 -3.33 0.08
CA LEU A 12 -0.49 -3.94 -0.86
C LEU A 12 -0.60 -5.42 -0.51
N VAL A 13 -1.71 -5.80 0.10
CA VAL A 13 -1.96 -7.17 0.58
C VAL A 13 -2.93 -7.87 -0.38
N PRO A 14 -2.54 -8.99 -1.01
CA PRO A 14 -3.46 -9.73 -1.86
C PRO A 14 -4.50 -10.47 -1.01
N GLY A 15 -5.74 -10.44 -1.47
CA GLY A 15 -6.88 -11.14 -0.88
C GLY A 15 -7.80 -11.73 -1.95
N PRO A 16 -8.92 -12.37 -1.55
CA PRO A 16 -9.83 -13.04 -2.47
C PRO A 16 -10.54 -12.07 -3.43
N ALA A 17 -10.77 -10.83 -3.00
CA ALA A 17 -11.45 -9.79 -3.79
C ALA A 17 -10.49 -8.85 -4.55
N GLY A 18 -9.18 -9.11 -4.53
CA GLY A 18 -8.16 -8.26 -5.15
C GLY A 18 -7.05 -7.85 -4.18
N TRP A 19 -6.70 -6.58 -4.17
CA TRP A 19 -5.59 -6.00 -3.41
C TRP A 19 -6.10 -4.96 -2.41
N ALA A 20 -5.76 -5.14 -1.14
CA ALA A 20 -6.02 -4.18 -0.08
C ALA A 20 -4.83 -3.23 0.06
N LEU A 21 -5.08 -1.93 0.07
CA LEU A 21 -4.09 -0.92 0.42
C LEU A 21 -4.19 -0.59 1.91
N VAL A 22 -3.13 -0.85 2.67
CA VAL A 22 -3.11 -0.70 4.13
C VAL A 22 -1.98 0.26 4.52
N ARG A 23 -2.20 1.11 5.53
CA ARG A 23 -1.13 1.93 6.10
C ARG A 23 -0.44 1.14 7.22
N GLU A 24 0.89 1.24 7.31
CA GLU A 24 1.63 0.70 8.46
C GLU A 24 0.99 1.17 9.80
N GLY A 25 0.80 0.24 10.73
CA GLY A 25 0.17 0.50 12.03
C GLY A 25 -1.35 0.67 12.00
N SER A 26 -2.01 0.39 10.87
CA SER A 26 -3.47 0.42 10.76
C SER A 26 -4.02 -0.96 10.39
N GLU A 27 -5.09 -1.38 11.06
CA GLU A 27 -5.82 -2.61 10.74
C GLU A 27 -6.90 -2.39 9.65
N GLN A 28 -7.22 -1.14 9.33
CA GLN A 28 -8.26 -0.80 8.35
C GLN A 28 -7.64 -0.51 6.97
N PRO A 29 -8.15 -1.16 5.90
CA PRO A 29 -7.71 -0.85 4.55
C PRO A 29 -8.18 0.54 4.13
N LEU A 30 -7.28 1.28 3.48
CA LEU A 30 -7.57 2.56 2.83
C LEU A 30 -8.41 2.40 1.56
N GLY A 31 -8.38 1.21 0.96
CA GLY A 31 -9.13 0.88 -0.25
C GLY A 31 -8.89 -0.56 -0.70
N MET A 32 -9.82 -1.06 -1.52
CA MET A 32 -9.77 -2.37 -2.17
C MET A 32 -9.77 -2.18 -3.68
N PHE A 33 -8.87 -2.88 -4.37
CA PHE A 33 -8.65 -2.72 -5.81
C PHE A 33 -8.64 -4.08 -6.50
N GLY A 34 -9.30 -4.21 -7.66
CA GLY A 34 -9.39 -5.50 -8.37
C GLY A 34 -8.07 -6.01 -8.93
N ASP A 35 -7.09 -5.13 -9.15
CA ASP A 35 -5.78 -5.47 -9.69
C ASP A 35 -4.65 -4.68 -8.99
N LEU A 36 -3.41 -5.17 -9.14
CA LEU A 36 -2.24 -4.59 -8.51
C LEU A 36 -1.87 -3.22 -9.08
N GLY A 37 -2.08 -2.99 -10.38
CA GLY A 37 -1.74 -1.74 -11.05
C GLY A 37 -2.54 -0.57 -10.48
N ARG A 38 -3.86 -0.72 -10.39
CA ARG A 38 -4.75 0.26 -9.77
C ARG A 38 -4.44 0.52 -8.30
N ALA A 39 -4.01 -0.52 -7.59
CA ALA A 39 -3.61 -0.38 -6.20
C ALA A 39 -2.29 0.42 -6.06
N LEU A 40 -1.35 0.23 -6.99
CA LEU A 40 -0.11 1.01 -7.06
C LEU A 40 -0.37 2.47 -7.44
N ASP A 41 -1.24 2.71 -8.42
CA ASP A 41 -1.66 4.07 -8.80
C ASP A 41 -2.25 4.81 -7.59
N ALA A 42 -3.12 4.15 -6.83
CA ALA A 42 -3.69 4.72 -5.62
C ALA A 42 -2.65 4.94 -4.51
N ALA A 43 -1.71 4.00 -4.32
CA ALA A 43 -0.67 4.10 -3.30
C ALA A 43 0.33 5.23 -3.57
N THR A 44 0.54 5.55 -4.85
CA THR A 44 1.52 6.55 -5.31
C THR A 44 0.87 7.88 -5.72
N ALA A 45 -0.45 8.01 -5.59
CA ALA A 45 -1.17 9.24 -5.85
C ALA A 45 -0.67 10.38 -4.94
N GLY A 46 0.01 11.36 -5.54
CA GLY A 46 0.53 12.56 -4.87
C GLY A 46 2.01 12.80 -5.11
N SER A 47 2.55 13.85 -4.49
CA SER A 47 3.94 14.30 -4.71
C SER A 47 4.90 13.92 -3.58
N ARG A 48 4.42 13.25 -2.52
CA ARG A 48 5.26 12.83 -1.38
C ARG A 48 5.92 11.49 -1.67
N ARG A 49 7.13 11.31 -1.14
CA ARG A 49 7.83 10.03 -1.21
C ARG A 49 7.08 8.98 -0.39
N VAL A 50 6.76 7.84 -1.01
CA VAL A 50 6.12 6.68 -0.38
C VAL A 50 7.01 5.45 -0.53
N ARG A 51 6.93 4.54 0.45
CA ARG A 51 7.46 3.19 0.33
C ARG A 51 6.28 2.24 0.21
N VAL A 52 6.22 1.48 -0.88
CA VAL A 52 5.16 0.50 -1.10
C VAL A 52 5.75 -0.90 -0.93
N VAL A 53 5.17 -1.68 -0.03
CA VAL A 53 5.51 -3.10 0.18
C VAL A 53 4.41 -3.93 -0.47
N VAL A 54 4.78 -4.72 -1.47
CA VAL A 54 3.85 -5.63 -2.16
C VAL A 54 4.03 -7.03 -1.57
N HIS A 55 2.97 -7.56 -0.97
CA HIS A 55 2.99 -8.91 -0.40
C HIS A 55 2.72 -9.94 -1.50
N GLY A 56 3.48 -11.03 -1.51
CA GLY A 56 3.23 -12.16 -2.40
C GLY A 56 2.01 -12.97 -1.97
N ARG A 57 1.37 -13.65 -2.93
CA ARG A 57 0.44 -14.74 -2.60
C ARG A 57 1.27 -15.93 -2.11
N LYS A 58 0.97 -16.44 -0.92
CA LYS A 58 1.58 -17.65 -0.40
C LYS A 58 0.85 -18.84 -1.03
N GLU A 59 1.39 -19.34 -2.14
CA GLU A 59 0.92 -20.59 -2.76
C GLU A 59 1.61 -21.74 -2.01
N TRP A 60 0.83 -22.64 -1.40
CA TRP A 60 1.30 -23.88 -0.76
C TRP A 60 0.88 -25.06 -1.62
#